data_AF-A0A5N5PNL1-F1
#
_entry.id   AF-A0A5N5PNL1-F1
#
_cell.length_a   1.000
_cell.length_b   1.000
_cell.length_c   1.000
_cell.angle_alpha   90.00
_cell.angle_beta   90.00
_cell.angle_gamma   90.00
#
_symmetry.space_group_name_H-M   'P 1'
#
loop_
_entity.id
_entity.type
_entity.pdbx_description
1 polymer ?
#
loop_
_entity_poly.entity_id
_entity_poly.type
_entity_poly.pdbx_seq_one_letter_code
_entity_poly.pdbx_strand_id
1 'polypeptide(L)'
;MPPTLDLSRTRHSKMIVSPPRINLRRAASYNHDHGPLSSTSSRFNFNHLLFSPPPSPGLPALVKRTRKPSGNFAHFVRPSRVMRILGWTIFVSSFFFFMRLVVAGPHGLPLINWSSQPRDDYVVAAQNDLPDFATPVVVKDTRGSTRWTVSIPRNHDFPLSASQYSDICTKCREVSSRVKALHSNKGLPQTILALGSHSESADRQFMDVAEAEKEGLLGGWTVKLSKIGKQRLEGNIVGDSKGALQDKPVCQQSMTFVLESEDAGLGKTMMLLWIAYGIAQKEGRAFFIDDSRWAYGDYTAIFQPPPVQACRPPPRNHMIPCPRQARHLLVSSATAAEILEEFGDLAISETAPDTPTQKTIFSLARRGHDALFKLNHEDSEYVESQIRKLIARRIVPGTKGKQNGMAIGIHVRRGDLHPLEYQYRHSYIPTNIYTETARELLETSFNHSGPSGSEDVAAKQHSFLVLASDDPTVYEADEFRHPSSPGLTVLRAQDRIKLASKAAIQQANPDKHVMHKFVDETFGWEGGFFAPMFKNLGVSADAKGEHGQTQPSAESMRLRSLVGRAYVMDLAVLADVSDVVVCTVSATGCRLLAVMMGWENAIEQGGWVNVDGRYRWTAVEV
;
A
#
# COMPACT_ATOMS: atom_id res chain seq x y z
N MET A 1 4.12 29.29 22.35
CA MET A 1 3.37 28.96 21.11
C MET A 1 3.89 27.63 20.60
N PRO A 2 3.04 26.65 20.28
CA PRO A 2 3.49 25.40 19.66
C PRO A 2 4.12 25.69 18.28
N PRO A 3 5.11 24.91 17.83
CA PRO A 3 5.67 25.07 16.49
C PRO A 3 4.60 24.79 15.43
N THR A 4 4.05 25.84 14.84
CA THR A 4 3.27 25.76 13.61
C THR A 4 4.24 25.52 12.46
N LEU A 5 3.90 24.63 11.52
CA LEU A 5 4.69 24.43 10.30
C LEU A 5 4.47 25.63 9.37
N ASP A 6 5.08 26.74 9.75
CA ASP A 6 4.96 28.04 9.11
C ASP A 6 5.97 28.12 7.96
N LEU A 7 5.46 27.98 6.74
CA LEU A 7 6.23 28.08 5.50
C LEU A 7 6.73 29.51 5.21
N SER A 8 6.38 30.52 6.02
CA SER A 8 6.77 31.92 5.81
C SER A 8 8.12 32.31 6.45
N ARG A 9 8.54 31.60 7.50
CA ARG A 9 9.77 31.91 8.27
C ARG A 9 11.07 31.47 7.58
N THR A 10 10.96 30.65 6.55
CA THR A 10 12.07 30.19 5.73
C THR A 10 12.46 31.32 4.78
N ARG A 11 13.50 32.08 5.14
CA ARG A 11 14.11 33.06 4.24
C ARG A 11 14.50 32.33 2.94
N HIS A 12 13.69 32.50 1.89
CA HIS A 12 13.91 32.08 0.50
C HIS A 12 13.33 30.74 -0.02
N SER A 13 12.46 29.99 0.67
CA SER A 13 11.81 28.82 0.03
C SER A 13 10.53 29.22 -0.72
N LYS A 14 10.64 29.47 -2.02
CA LYS A 14 9.47 29.64 -2.91
C LYS A 14 8.82 28.29 -3.17
N MET A 15 7.67 28.02 -2.55
CA MET A 15 6.84 26.86 -2.90
C MET A 15 6.11 27.15 -4.22
N ILE A 16 6.68 26.71 -5.34
CA ILE A 16 6.00 26.75 -6.64
C ILE A 16 5.36 25.39 -6.86
N VAL A 17 4.07 25.26 -6.51
CA VAL A 17 3.25 24.18 -7.05
C VAL A 17 3.03 24.53 -8.52
N SER A 18 3.78 23.90 -9.43
CA SER A 18 3.38 23.96 -10.83
C SER A 18 2.01 23.30 -10.92
N PRO A 19 0.95 24.00 -11.35
CA PRO A 19 -0.31 23.33 -11.60
C PRO A 19 -0.02 22.16 -12.54
N PRO A 20 -0.69 20.99 -12.39
CA PRO A 20 -0.63 19.99 -13.44
C PRO A 20 -0.88 20.72 -14.75
N ARG A 21 -0.04 20.49 -15.76
CA ARG A 21 -0.15 21.15 -17.07
C ARG A 21 -1.51 20.81 -17.68
N ILE A 22 -2.57 21.47 -17.23
CA ILE A 22 -3.72 21.78 -18.04
C ILE A 22 -3.12 22.66 -19.11
N ASN A 23 -2.92 22.08 -20.29
CA ASN A 23 -2.56 22.82 -21.48
C ASN A 23 -3.71 23.78 -21.82
N LEU A 24 -3.84 24.87 -21.07
CA LEU A 24 -4.50 26.07 -21.55
C LEU A 24 -3.52 26.74 -22.53
N ARG A 25 -3.27 26.07 -23.66
CA ARG A 25 -2.78 26.78 -24.84
C ARG A 25 -3.88 27.73 -25.23
N ARG A 26 -3.68 29.00 -24.87
CA ARG A 26 -4.32 30.15 -25.48
C ARG A 26 -4.10 30.04 -26.98
N ALA A 27 -5.11 29.59 -27.72
CA ALA A 27 -5.09 29.48 -29.17
C ALA A 27 -5.13 30.90 -29.76
N ALA A 28 -3.96 31.51 -29.93
CA ALA A 28 -3.79 32.78 -30.60
C ALA A 28 -2.65 32.67 -31.62
N SER A 29 -2.91 31.97 -32.73
CA SER A 29 -2.31 32.22 -34.05
C SER A 29 -2.80 31.18 -35.06
N TYR A 30 -4.00 31.39 -35.61
CA TYR A 30 -4.33 30.94 -36.96
C TYR A 30 -5.04 32.11 -37.64
N ASN A 31 -4.22 33.05 -38.14
CA ASN A 31 -4.64 33.95 -39.20
C ASN A 31 -4.45 33.19 -40.51
N HIS A 32 -5.49 33.21 -41.35
CA HIS A 32 -5.62 32.49 -42.64
C HIS A 32 -5.89 30.98 -42.41
N ASP A 33 -7.06 30.41 -42.72
CA ASP A 33 -7.89 30.56 -43.93
C ASP A 33 -9.38 30.20 -43.70
N HIS A 34 -10.27 30.87 -44.44
CA HIS A 34 -11.67 30.54 -44.76
C HIS A 34 -12.52 29.82 -43.70
N GLY A 35 -13.29 30.60 -42.93
CA GLY A 35 -14.34 30.07 -42.06
C GLY A 35 -15.55 29.52 -42.83
N PRO A 36 -16.36 28.65 -42.21
CA PRO A 36 -17.73 28.46 -42.59
C PRO A 36 -18.69 29.16 -41.62
N LEU A 37 -19.81 29.53 -42.22
CA LEU A 37 -20.88 30.35 -41.73
C LEU A 37 -21.72 29.64 -40.66
N SER A 38 -22.13 30.45 -39.68
CA SER A 38 -23.43 30.43 -39.01
C SER A 38 -23.81 29.24 -38.11
N SER A 39 -23.97 29.60 -36.83
CA SER A 39 -24.92 29.05 -35.87
C SER A 39 -26.31 28.80 -36.47
N THR A 40 -26.80 27.56 -36.38
CA THR A 40 -28.16 27.12 -35.99
C THR A 40 -28.36 25.63 -36.32
N SER A 41 -29.18 24.95 -35.52
CA SER A 41 -29.60 23.55 -35.59
C SER A 41 -28.73 22.52 -34.84
N SER A 42 -29.11 22.32 -33.58
CA SER A 42 -29.08 21.03 -32.92
C SER A 42 -29.74 19.94 -33.77
N ARG A 43 -28.98 18.91 -34.17
CA ARG A 43 -29.53 17.59 -34.51
C ARG A 43 -29.01 16.57 -33.51
N PHE A 44 -29.81 16.37 -32.47
CA PHE A 44 -29.77 15.19 -31.61
C PHE A 44 -30.06 13.95 -32.46
N ASN A 45 -29.19 12.94 -32.39
CA ASN A 45 -29.38 11.65 -33.03
C ASN A 45 -30.06 10.69 -32.05
N PHE A 46 -31.31 10.32 -32.33
CA PHE A 46 -32.19 9.51 -31.48
C PHE A 46 -32.21 8.01 -31.83
N ASN A 47 -31.15 7.46 -32.45
CA ASN A 47 -31.14 6.06 -32.90
C ASN A 47 -30.73 4.99 -31.86
N HIS A 48 -30.76 5.31 -30.56
CA HIS A 48 -30.55 4.31 -29.48
C HIS A 48 -31.66 4.29 -28.42
N LEU A 49 -32.79 4.97 -28.66
CA LEU A 49 -33.98 4.93 -27.78
C LEU A 49 -35.13 4.07 -28.33
N LEU A 50 -34.86 3.20 -29.31
CA LEU A 50 -35.79 2.14 -29.70
C LEU A 50 -35.28 0.78 -29.22
N PHE A 51 -35.24 0.61 -27.90
CA PHE A 51 -35.29 -0.72 -27.33
C PHE A 51 -36.75 -1.20 -27.33
N SER A 52 -36.93 -2.38 -27.90
CA SER A 52 -38.13 -3.21 -27.93
C SER A 52 -38.81 -3.32 -26.56
N PRO A 53 -40.16 -3.36 -26.50
CA PRO A 53 -40.87 -3.52 -25.24
C PRO A 53 -40.63 -4.90 -24.59
N PRO A 54 -40.63 -4.99 -23.25
CA PRO A 54 -40.56 -6.24 -22.52
C PRO A 54 -41.84 -7.09 -22.70
N PRO A 55 -41.75 -8.43 -22.65
CA PRO A 55 -42.92 -9.30 -22.75
C PRO A 55 -43.84 -9.14 -21.52
N SER A 56 -45.12 -8.91 -21.79
CA SER A 56 -46.18 -8.85 -20.77
C SER A 56 -46.51 -10.25 -20.21
N PRO A 57 -47.04 -10.35 -18.98
CA PRO A 57 -47.29 -11.61 -18.29
C PRO A 57 -48.57 -12.28 -18.83
N GLY A 58 -48.42 -13.49 -19.37
CA GLY A 58 -49.56 -14.32 -19.78
C GLY A 58 -50.22 -15.00 -18.58
N LEU A 59 -51.54 -14.79 -18.46
CA LEU A 59 -52.46 -15.45 -17.52
C LEU A 59 -52.39 -17.00 -17.60
N PRO A 60 -52.72 -17.72 -16.52
CA PRO A 60 -52.60 -19.17 -16.44
C PRO A 60 -53.67 -19.86 -17.31
N ALA A 61 -53.22 -20.73 -18.22
CA ALA A 61 -54.12 -21.57 -19.00
C ALA A 61 -54.76 -22.65 -18.09
N LEU A 62 -56.05 -22.45 -17.79
CA LEU A 62 -56.97 -23.39 -17.16
C LEU A 62 -57.35 -24.52 -18.12
N VAL A 63 -56.43 -25.45 -18.43
CA VAL A 63 -56.81 -26.76 -18.97
C VAL A 63 -55.84 -27.83 -18.44
N LYS A 64 -56.34 -28.68 -17.53
CA LYS A 64 -55.65 -29.91 -17.13
C LYS A 64 -55.62 -30.86 -18.33
N ARG A 65 -54.47 -31.00 -19.00
CA ARG A 65 -54.26 -32.15 -19.88
C ARG A 65 -54.02 -33.39 -19.03
N THR A 66 -55.00 -34.27 -19.10
CA THR A 66 -55.09 -35.58 -18.50
C THR A 66 -53.84 -36.41 -18.78
N ARG A 67 -53.16 -36.87 -17.73
CA ARG A 67 -52.37 -38.09 -17.80
C ARG A 67 -53.35 -39.26 -17.88
N LYS A 68 -53.28 -40.05 -18.95
CA LYS A 68 -53.70 -41.45 -18.91
C LYS A 68 -52.51 -42.37 -19.22
N PRO A 69 -52.28 -43.41 -18.41
CA PRO A 69 -51.11 -44.25 -18.48
C PRO A 69 -51.36 -45.54 -19.28
N SER A 70 -50.27 -46.30 -19.40
CA SER A 70 -50.18 -47.73 -19.75
C SER A 70 -50.29 -48.10 -21.23
N GLY A 71 -49.30 -48.87 -21.67
CA GLY A 71 -49.26 -49.41 -23.04
C GLY A 71 -47.89 -49.94 -23.46
N ASN A 72 -47.24 -50.70 -22.60
CA ASN A 72 -46.60 -51.98 -22.92
C ASN A 72 -45.96 -52.22 -24.31
N PHE A 73 -44.67 -52.58 -24.22
CA PHE A 73 -43.95 -53.61 -24.98
C PHE A 73 -43.68 -53.42 -26.49
N ALA A 74 -42.40 -53.13 -26.74
CA ALA A 74 -41.53 -53.73 -27.75
C ALA A 74 -41.54 -53.18 -29.20
N HIS A 75 -40.29 -53.04 -29.71
CA HIS A 75 -39.85 -52.80 -31.09
C HIS A 75 -40.06 -51.37 -31.64
N PHE A 76 -39.09 -50.62 -32.18
CA PHE A 76 -37.79 -50.89 -32.78
C PHE A 76 -36.79 -49.76 -32.48
N VAL A 77 -35.52 -50.13 -32.29
CA VAL A 77 -34.38 -49.20 -32.24
C VAL A 77 -34.40 -48.31 -33.49
N ARG A 78 -34.56 -47.00 -33.29
CA ARG A 78 -34.46 -46.03 -34.40
C ARG A 78 -33.00 -46.03 -34.91
N PRO A 79 -32.74 -46.42 -36.17
CA PRO A 79 -31.38 -46.56 -36.70
C PRO A 79 -30.58 -45.24 -36.68
N SER A 80 -31.27 -44.09 -36.58
CA SER A 80 -30.66 -42.76 -36.46
C SER A 80 -29.91 -42.52 -35.15
N ARG A 81 -30.26 -43.21 -34.05
CA ARG A 81 -29.54 -43.06 -32.77
C ARG A 81 -28.26 -43.88 -32.75
N VAL A 82 -28.28 -45.08 -33.34
CA VAL A 82 -27.09 -45.94 -33.44
C VAL A 82 -26.06 -45.32 -34.40
N MET A 83 -26.49 -44.79 -35.54
CA MET A 83 -25.59 -44.09 -36.47
C MET A 83 -24.99 -42.81 -35.88
N ARG A 84 -25.73 -42.08 -35.03
CA ARG A 84 -25.18 -40.92 -34.31
C ARG A 84 -24.13 -41.31 -33.29
N ILE A 85 -24.36 -42.39 -32.55
CA ILE A 85 -23.38 -42.89 -31.56
C ILE A 85 -22.14 -43.42 -32.29
N LEU A 86 -22.31 -44.17 -33.37
CA LEU A 86 -21.20 -44.68 -34.17
C LEU A 86 -20.37 -43.53 -34.77
N GLY A 87 -21.04 -42.52 -35.34
CA GLY A 87 -20.39 -41.31 -35.84
C GLY A 87 -19.62 -40.56 -34.75
N TRP A 88 -20.19 -40.45 -33.54
CA TRP A 88 -19.49 -39.84 -32.40
C TRP A 88 -18.28 -40.65 -31.97
N THR A 89 -18.38 -41.97 -31.89
CA THR A 89 -17.26 -42.83 -31.50
C THR A 89 -16.13 -42.81 -32.53
N ILE A 90 -16.44 -42.77 -33.82
CA ILE A 90 -15.46 -42.66 -34.91
C ILE A 90 -14.80 -41.28 -34.88
N PHE A 91 -15.57 -40.22 -34.65
CA PHE A 91 -15.03 -38.86 -34.55
C PHE A 91 -14.08 -38.72 -33.36
N VAL A 92 -14.47 -39.20 -32.18
CA VAL A 92 -13.63 -39.17 -30.98
C VAL A 92 -12.37 -40.03 -31.17
N SER A 93 -12.50 -41.24 -31.73
CA SER A 93 -11.35 -42.11 -32.02
C SER A 93 -10.40 -41.48 -33.04
N SER A 94 -10.91 -40.84 -34.08
CA SER A 94 -10.13 -40.14 -35.10
C SER A 94 -9.42 -38.92 -34.50
N PHE A 95 -10.11 -38.15 -33.65
CA PHE A 95 -9.53 -37.01 -32.94
C PHE A 95 -8.36 -37.44 -32.04
N PHE A 96 -8.51 -38.52 -31.27
CA PHE A 96 -7.41 -39.05 -30.46
C PHE A 96 -6.26 -39.62 -31.28
N PHE A 97 -6.55 -40.23 -32.44
CA PHE A 97 -5.53 -40.73 -33.36
C PHE A 97 -4.74 -39.57 -34.02
N PHE A 98 -5.42 -38.52 -34.47
CA PHE A 98 -4.79 -37.30 -34.99
C PHE A 98 -3.97 -36.58 -33.92
N MET A 99 -4.49 -36.45 -32.69
CA MET A 99 -3.71 -35.90 -31.57
C MET A 99 -2.47 -36.73 -31.29
N ARG A 100 -2.55 -38.07 -31.35
CA ARG A 100 -1.35 -38.92 -31.22
C ARG A 100 -0.37 -38.73 -32.38
N LEU A 101 -0.84 -38.58 -33.61
CA LEU A 101 0.03 -38.33 -34.78
C LEU A 101 0.71 -36.96 -34.72
N VAL A 102 0.02 -35.94 -34.22
CA VAL A 102 0.59 -34.59 -34.01
C VAL A 102 1.59 -34.57 -32.84
N VAL A 103 1.34 -35.36 -31.78
CA VAL A 103 2.22 -35.42 -30.60
C VAL A 103 3.39 -36.40 -30.77
N ALA A 104 3.26 -37.45 -31.58
CA ALA A 104 4.27 -38.52 -31.73
C ALA A 104 4.98 -38.54 -33.10
N GLY A 105 4.62 -37.66 -34.04
CA GLY A 105 5.29 -37.56 -35.34
C GLY A 105 6.69 -36.92 -35.24
N PRO A 106 7.68 -37.33 -36.07
CA PRO A 106 9.04 -36.76 -36.04
C PRO A 106 9.11 -35.27 -36.44
N HIS A 107 8.02 -34.73 -36.99
CA HIS A 107 7.86 -33.35 -37.41
C HIS A 107 6.54 -32.80 -36.84
N GLY A 108 6.47 -32.65 -35.53
CA GLY A 108 5.40 -31.88 -34.88
C GLY A 108 5.40 -30.45 -35.43
N LEU A 109 4.27 -30.03 -36.00
CA LEU A 109 4.04 -28.65 -36.44
C LEU A 109 4.30 -27.70 -35.25
N PRO A 110 5.06 -26.61 -35.43
CA PRO A 110 5.30 -25.66 -34.35
C PRO A 110 3.96 -25.01 -34.02
N LEU A 111 3.39 -25.37 -32.87
CA LEU A 111 2.36 -24.56 -32.23
C LEU A 111 2.93 -23.15 -32.12
N ILE A 112 2.34 -22.24 -32.88
CA ILE A 112 2.67 -20.83 -32.93
C ILE A 112 2.56 -20.30 -31.50
N ASN A 113 3.71 -20.18 -30.85
CA ASN A 113 3.83 -19.58 -29.54
C ASN A 113 3.68 -18.08 -29.74
N TRP A 114 2.50 -17.53 -29.44
CA TRP A 114 2.19 -16.11 -29.55
C TRP A 114 2.81 -15.33 -28.39
N SER A 115 4.13 -15.44 -28.27
CA SER A 115 4.97 -14.62 -27.40
C SER A 115 6.31 -14.38 -28.09
N SER A 116 6.28 -13.96 -29.36
CA SER A 116 7.42 -13.31 -30.00
C SER A 116 7.41 -11.83 -29.63
N GLN A 117 7.82 -11.51 -28.40
CA GLN A 117 8.48 -10.24 -28.13
C GLN A 117 9.99 -10.42 -28.30
N PRO A 118 10.72 -9.35 -28.66
CA PRO A 118 12.06 -9.42 -29.22
C PRO A 118 13.05 -10.06 -28.24
N ARG A 119 14.10 -10.64 -28.80
CA ARG A 119 15.35 -10.92 -28.08
C ARG A 119 15.86 -9.62 -27.46
N ASP A 120 15.51 -9.36 -26.22
CA ASP A 120 16.32 -8.49 -25.36
C ASP A 120 17.28 -9.38 -24.56
N ASP A 121 18.53 -8.98 -24.62
CA ASP A 121 19.72 -9.71 -24.17
C ASP A 121 19.66 -10.02 -22.67
N TYR A 122 19.49 -11.30 -22.32
CA TYR A 122 19.84 -11.80 -21.01
C TYR A 122 21.21 -12.46 -21.12
N VAL A 123 22.16 -11.96 -20.33
CA VAL A 123 23.53 -12.44 -20.36
C VAL A 123 23.55 -13.82 -19.69
N VAL A 124 23.63 -14.88 -20.51
CA VAL A 124 24.15 -16.17 -20.06
C VAL A 124 25.64 -15.92 -19.79
N ALA A 125 25.95 -15.45 -18.58
CA ALA A 125 27.32 -15.15 -18.21
C ALA A 125 28.12 -16.45 -18.29
N ALA A 126 28.99 -16.55 -19.29
CA ALA A 126 30.16 -17.40 -19.16
C ALA A 126 30.92 -16.90 -17.92
N GLN A 127 31.62 -17.79 -17.22
CA GLN A 127 32.33 -17.55 -15.95
C GLN A 127 33.26 -16.31 -15.92
N ASN A 128 33.48 -15.62 -17.05
CA ASN A 128 34.43 -14.53 -17.20
C ASN A 128 33.81 -13.12 -17.38
N ASP A 129 32.51 -12.96 -17.67
CA ASP A 129 31.89 -11.63 -17.91
C ASP A 129 30.56 -11.46 -17.14
N LEU A 130 30.65 -11.22 -15.83
CA LEU A 130 29.49 -10.80 -15.02
C LEU A 130 29.23 -9.30 -15.25
N PRO A 131 27.96 -8.86 -15.41
CA PRO A 131 27.65 -7.46 -15.62
C PRO A 131 27.91 -6.58 -14.40
N ASP A 132 28.25 -5.31 -14.66
CA ASP A 132 28.52 -4.29 -13.65
C ASP A 132 27.25 -3.73 -12.97
N PHE A 133 26.09 -4.36 -13.18
CA PHE A 133 24.80 -3.96 -12.63
C PHE A 133 24.08 -5.15 -12.01
N ALA A 134 23.19 -4.87 -11.05
CA ALA A 134 22.43 -5.91 -10.35
C ALA A 134 21.53 -6.70 -11.32
N THR A 135 21.74 -8.01 -11.42
CA THR A 135 20.99 -8.86 -12.35
C THR A 135 20.94 -10.33 -11.94
N PRO A 136 19.83 -11.04 -12.23
CA PRO A 136 19.78 -12.49 -12.06
C PRO A 136 20.63 -13.19 -13.12
N VAL A 137 21.45 -14.13 -12.69
CA VAL A 137 22.41 -14.87 -13.52
C VAL A 137 22.16 -16.37 -13.46
N VAL A 138 22.26 -17.04 -14.60
CA VAL A 138 22.19 -18.50 -14.70
C VAL A 138 23.60 -19.06 -14.58
N VAL A 139 23.78 -20.00 -13.67
CA VAL A 139 25.08 -20.56 -13.30
C VAL A 139 25.03 -22.08 -13.34
N LYS A 140 26.18 -22.72 -13.57
CA LYS A 140 26.29 -24.18 -13.51
C LYS A 140 26.99 -24.56 -12.21
N ASP A 141 26.33 -25.38 -11.41
CA ASP A 141 26.91 -26.03 -10.23
C ASP A 141 28.18 -26.81 -10.66
N THR A 142 29.13 -27.01 -9.75
CA THR A 142 30.25 -27.98 -9.87
C THR A 142 29.83 -29.34 -10.45
N ARG A 143 28.58 -29.77 -10.21
CA ARG A 143 27.98 -31.01 -10.74
C ARG A 143 27.43 -30.89 -12.17
N GLY A 144 27.53 -29.73 -12.81
CA GLY A 144 27.03 -29.46 -14.16
C GLY A 144 25.51 -29.18 -14.25
N SER A 145 24.81 -29.10 -13.11
CA SER A 145 23.38 -28.76 -13.09
C SER A 145 23.17 -27.26 -13.27
N THR A 146 22.23 -26.87 -14.13
CA THR A 146 21.86 -25.47 -14.35
C THR A 146 21.02 -24.96 -13.18
N ARG A 147 21.53 -23.95 -12.48
CA ARG A 147 20.89 -23.23 -11.39
C ARG A 147 20.88 -21.73 -11.72
N TRP A 148 20.23 -20.93 -10.90
CA TRP A 148 20.27 -19.48 -11.03
C TRP A 148 20.49 -18.80 -9.68
N THR A 149 21.08 -17.62 -9.70
CA THR A 149 21.34 -16.77 -8.54
C THR A 149 21.23 -15.30 -8.93
N VAL A 150 21.42 -14.38 -8.00
CA VAL A 150 21.41 -12.94 -8.26
C VAL A 150 22.80 -12.38 -8.01
N SER A 151 23.34 -11.65 -8.99
CA SER A 151 24.61 -10.97 -8.88
C SER A 151 24.38 -9.49 -8.59
N ILE A 152 24.90 -9.00 -7.46
CA ILE A 152 24.96 -7.57 -7.13
C ILE A 152 26.45 -7.21 -6.95
N PRO A 153 27.01 -6.32 -7.78
CA PRO A 153 28.39 -5.88 -7.65
C PRO A 153 28.68 -5.24 -6.29
N ARG A 154 29.86 -5.50 -5.72
CA ARG A 154 30.25 -5.01 -4.38
C ARG A 154 30.44 -3.49 -4.31
N ASN A 155 30.74 -2.86 -5.45
CA ASN A 155 30.94 -1.43 -5.59
C ASN A 155 29.66 -0.69 -6.03
N HIS A 156 28.54 -1.40 -6.17
CA HIS A 156 27.27 -0.78 -6.53
C HIS A 156 26.70 0.02 -5.35
N ASP A 157 25.99 1.11 -5.66
CA ASP A 157 25.28 1.89 -4.66
C ASP A 157 24.23 1.02 -3.94
N PHE A 158 24.06 1.26 -2.64
CA PHE A 158 23.11 0.53 -1.80
C PHE A 158 22.42 1.49 -0.82
N PRO A 159 21.10 1.33 -0.57
CA PRO A 159 20.19 0.40 -1.24
C PRO A 159 20.01 0.71 -2.73
N LEU A 160 19.63 -0.26 -3.57
CA LEU A 160 19.19 -0.02 -4.95
C LEU A 160 17.88 0.79 -4.96
N SER A 161 17.56 1.49 -6.05
CA SER A 161 16.28 2.21 -6.13
C SER A 161 15.08 1.25 -6.12
N ALA A 162 13.91 1.74 -5.72
CA ALA A 162 12.66 0.98 -5.77
C ALA A 162 12.41 0.33 -7.14
N SER A 163 12.61 1.08 -8.23
CA SER A 163 12.51 0.60 -9.62
C SER A 163 13.53 -0.49 -9.97
N GLN A 164 14.77 -0.38 -9.49
CA GLN A 164 15.78 -1.42 -9.70
C GLN A 164 15.40 -2.72 -8.99
N TYR A 165 14.85 -2.63 -7.77
CA TYR A 165 14.37 -3.81 -7.06
C TYR A 165 13.19 -4.50 -7.77
N SER A 166 12.21 -3.74 -8.27
CA SER A 166 11.09 -4.31 -9.04
C SER A 166 11.56 -4.96 -10.34
N ASP A 167 12.51 -4.34 -11.03
CA ASP A 167 13.09 -4.89 -12.26
C ASP A 167 13.84 -6.20 -12.00
N ILE A 168 14.60 -6.28 -10.90
CA ILE A 168 15.28 -7.50 -10.49
C ILE A 168 14.29 -8.62 -10.23
N CYS A 169 13.22 -8.36 -9.46
CA CYS A 169 12.25 -9.40 -9.16
C CYS A 169 11.48 -9.89 -10.39
N THR A 170 11.09 -8.98 -11.29
CA THR A 170 10.47 -9.32 -12.58
C THR A 170 11.39 -10.25 -13.40
N LYS A 171 12.68 -9.90 -13.50
CA LYS A 171 13.68 -10.73 -14.18
C LYS A 171 13.93 -12.06 -13.45
N CYS A 172 13.88 -12.10 -12.12
CA CYS A 172 14.03 -13.34 -11.35
C CYS A 172 12.92 -14.35 -11.67
N ARG A 173 11.67 -13.89 -11.79
CA ARG A 173 10.53 -14.73 -12.17
C ARG A 173 10.72 -15.33 -13.57
N GLU A 174 11.15 -14.51 -14.52
CA GLU A 174 11.44 -14.95 -15.88
C GLU A 174 12.58 -15.99 -15.91
N VAL A 175 13.70 -15.72 -15.25
CA VAL A 175 14.84 -16.63 -15.18
C VAL A 175 14.46 -17.95 -14.50
N SER A 176 13.73 -17.89 -13.38
CA SER A 176 13.21 -19.09 -12.69
C SER A 176 12.37 -19.96 -13.62
N SER A 177 11.41 -19.36 -14.34
CA SER A 177 10.52 -20.07 -15.27
C SER A 177 11.30 -20.79 -16.38
N ARG A 178 12.33 -20.13 -16.94
CA ARG A 178 13.17 -20.68 -18.01
C ARG A 178 14.07 -21.80 -17.51
N VAL A 179 14.70 -21.65 -16.35
CA VAL A 179 15.54 -22.70 -15.76
C VAL A 179 14.70 -23.93 -15.43
N LYS A 180 13.47 -23.74 -14.92
CA LYS A 180 12.50 -24.83 -14.72
C LYS A 180 12.15 -25.52 -16.04
N ALA A 181 11.94 -24.76 -17.13
CA ALA A 181 11.66 -25.33 -18.46
C ALA A 181 12.84 -26.16 -19.02
N LEU A 182 14.09 -25.71 -18.81
CA LEU A 182 15.29 -26.46 -19.22
C LEU A 182 15.38 -27.84 -18.53
N HIS A 183 14.96 -27.92 -17.27
CA HIS A 183 14.92 -29.18 -16.53
C HIS A 183 13.68 -30.02 -16.86
N SER A 184 12.55 -29.40 -17.17
CA SER A 184 11.31 -30.12 -17.52
C SER A 184 11.43 -30.89 -18.84
N ASN A 185 12.26 -30.48 -19.80
CA ASN A 185 12.44 -31.19 -21.08
C ASN A 185 13.09 -32.59 -20.96
N LYS A 186 13.47 -33.02 -19.75
CA LYS A 186 13.99 -34.38 -19.47
C LYS A 186 12.93 -35.34 -18.87
N GLY A 187 11.66 -34.92 -18.79
CA GLY A 187 10.54 -35.75 -18.30
C GLY A 187 9.19 -35.25 -18.82
N LEU A 188 8.12 -36.03 -18.66
CA LEU A 188 6.78 -35.69 -19.15
C LEU A 188 6.37 -34.24 -18.79
N PRO A 189 5.78 -33.47 -19.72
CA PRO A 189 5.40 -32.09 -19.46
C PRO A 189 4.27 -32.02 -18.44
N GLN A 190 4.56 -31.53 -17.23
CA GLN A 190 3.57 -31.18 -16.20
C GLN A 190 2.74 -29.92 -16.55
N THR A 191 2.79 -29.44 -17.80
CA THR A 191 2.18 -28.18 -18.22
C THR A 191 0.66 -28.23 -18.41
N ILE A 192 0.02 -29.41 -18.38
CA ILE A 192 -1.45 -29.51 -18.51
C ILE A 192 -2.17 -29.39 -17.15
N LEU A 193 -1.46 -29.53 -16.03
CA LEU A 193 -2.03 -29.35 -14.68
C LEU A 193 -1.61 -28.04 -14.00
N ALA A 194 -0.84 -27.18 -14.68
CA ALA A 194 -0.34 -25.91 -14.13
C ALA A 194 -1.21 -24.70 -14.47
N LEU A 195 -2.46 -24.90 -14.94
CA LEU A 195 -3.43 -23.83 -15.08
C LEU A 195 -4.09 -23.57 -13.72
N GLY A 196 -3.42 -22.83 -12.83
CA GLY A 196 -4.03 -22.33 -11.59
C GLY A 196 -3.32 -22.65 -10.27
N SER A 197 -2.07 -23.11 -10.27
CA SER A 197 -1.30 -23.31 -9.03
C SER A 197 0.04 -22.59 -9.07
N HIS A 198 0.00 -21.26 -8.93
CA HIS A 198 1.18 -20.42 -8.70
C HIS A 198 1.59 -20.35 -7.21
N SER A 199 1.07 -21.26 -6.38
CA SER A 199 1.44 -21.38 -4.97
C SER A 199 2.78 -22.14 -4.84
N GLU A 200 3.80 -21.37 -4.45
CA GLU A 200 4.84 -21.74 -3.50
C GLU A 200 5.26 -23.22 -3.43
N SER A 201 6.20 -23.59 -4.28
CA SER A 201 7.24 -24.50 -3.82
C SER A 201 8.58 -23.79 -4.00
N ALA A 202 9.38 -23.81 -2.93
CA ALA A 202 10.74 -23.32 -2.93
C ALA A 202 11.43 -23.67 -4.25
N ASP A 203 11.92 -22.67 -4.99
CA ASP A 203 12.55 -22.89 -6.28
C ASP A 203 13.81 -23.73 -6.07
N ARG A 204 13.74 -25.01 -6.43
CA ARG A 204 14.82 -25.99 -6.24
C ARG A 204 16.07 -25.63 -7.05
N GLN A 205 15.92 -24.80 -8.07
CA GLN A 205 16.99 -24.40 -8.97
C GLN A 205 17.65 -23.08 -8.57
N PHE A 206 17.13 -22.42 -7.54
CA PHE A 206 17.77 -21.23 -6.98
C PHE A 206 18.97 -21.63 -6.10
N MET A 207 20.04 -20.85 -6.22
CA MET A 207 21.24 -20.95 -5.39
C MET A 207 21.48 -19.61 -4.70
N ASP A 208 21.69 -19.65 -3.39
CA ASP A 208 21.90 -18.43 -2.60
C ASP A 208 23.22 -17.74 -3.00
N VAL A 209 23.26 -16.42 -2.90
CA VAL A 209 24.42 -15.62 -3.30
C VAL A 209 25.67 -16.02 -2.52
N ALA A 210 25.54 -16.32 -1.22
CA ALA A 210 26.67 -16.75 -0.40
C ALA A 210 27.21 -18.13 -0.80
N GLU A 211 26.34 -19.03 -1.27
CA GLU A 211 26.73 -20.34 -1.80
C GLU A 211 27.43 -20.19 -3.15
N ALA A 212 26.87 -19.37 -4.05
CA ALA A 212 27.44 -19.10 -5.37
C ALA A 212 28.81 -18.39 -5.28
N GLU A 213 29.01 -17.48 -4.33
CA GLU A 213 30.32 -16.88 -4.05
C GLU A 213 31.32 -17.92 -3.53
N LYS A 214 30.88 -18.83 -2.65
CA LYS A 214 31.74 -19.90 -2.09
C LYS A 214 32.20 -20.88 -3.17
N GLU A 215 31.36 -21.17 -4.16
CA GLU A 215 31.70 -21.99 -5.33
C GLU A 215 32.53 -21.23 -6.39
N GLY A 216 32.84 -19.95 -6.16
CA GLY A 216 33.61 -19.14 -7.10
C GLY A 216 32.83 -18.74 -8.37
N LEU A 217 31.52 -18.95 -8.41
CA LEU A 217 30.66 -18.67 -9.57
C LEU A 217 30.40 -17.18 -9.77
N LEU A 218 30.50 -16.40 -8.69
CA LEU A 218 30.38 -14.94 -8.68
C LEU A 218 31.76 -14.24 -8.53
N GLY A 219 32.85 -14.99 -8.75
CA GLY A 219 34.22 -14.64 -8.37
C GLY A 219 35.01 -13.74 -9.32
N GLY A 220 34.38 -12.96 -10.21
CA GLY A 220 35.08 -12.09 -11.17
C GLY A 220 35.56 -10.74 -10.61
N TRP A 221 35.12 -10.34 -9.42
CA TRP A 221 35.30 -8.97 -8.92
C TRP A 221 36.46 -8.81 -7.91
N THR A 222 37.64 -9.34 -8.23
CA THR A 222 38.89 -8.82 -7.64
C THR A 222 39.33 -7.57 -8.41
N VAL A 223 38.44 -6.61 -8.62
CA VAL A 223 38.84 -5.28 -9.09
C VAL A 223 39.66 -4.67 -7.97
N LYS A 224 40.92 -4.36 -8.30
CA LYS A 224 41.90 -3.70 -7.44
C LYS A 224 41.21 -2.63 -6.60
N LEU A 225 41.19 -2.83 -5.28
CA LEU A 225 40.80 -1.86 -4.25
C LEU A 225 41.74 -0.64 -4.19
N SER A 226 42.26 -0.19 -5.33
CA SER A 226 43.13 0.96 -5.46
C SER A 226 42.32 2.17 -5.94
N LYS A 227 42.02 3.07 -4.99
CA LYS A 227 41.81 4.50 -5.25
C LYS A 227 40.54 4.93 -6.01
N ILE A 228 39.37 4.35 -5.71
CA ILE A 228 38.08 5.02 -5.99
C ILE A 228 37.32 5.07 -4.66
N GLY A 229 36.89 6.27 -4.28
CA GLY A 229 36.73 6.72 -2.90
C GLY A 229 35.88 5.83 -1.98
N LYS A 230 36.34 5.73 -0.73
CA LYS A 230 35.61 5.23 0.46
C LYS A 230 34.34 6.04 0.79
N GLN A 231 33.74 6.76 -0.16
CA GLN A 231 32.67 7.74 0.06
C GLN A 231 31.29 7.35 -0.50
N ARG A 232 31.14 6.21 -1.20
CA ARG A 232 29.82 5.76 -1.74
C ARG A 232 29.20 4.58 -0.98
N LEU A 233 29.61 4.35 0.26
CA LEU A 233 29.35 3.09 0.97
C LEU A 233 28.49 3.21 2.22
N GLU A 234 27.52 4.12 2.29
CA GLU A 234 26.68 4.29 3.48
C GLU A 234 25.18 4.18 3.14
N GLY A 235 24.68 2.94 3.13
CA GLY A 235 23.31 2.67 3.50
C GLY A 235 23.25 2.66 5.02
N ASN A 236 22.33 3.42 5.58
CA ASN A 236 22.15 3.62 7.01
C ASN A 236 21.19 2.56 7.55
N ILE A 237 21.72 1.62 8.34
CA ILE A 237 20.90 0.65 9.06
C ILE A 237 20.53 1.26 10.41
N VAL A 238 19.24 1.43 10.63
CA VAL A 238 18.70 2.05 11.84
C VAL A 238 19.17 1.27 13.07
N GLY A 239 19.78 1.98 14.02
CA GLY A 239 20.28 1.41 15.27
C GLY A 239 21.74 0.93 15.24
N ASP A 240 22.45 1.03 14.11
CA ASP A 240 23.89 0.74 14.02
C ASP A 240 24.78 1.95 14.32
N SER A 241 24.40 2.80 15.28
CA SER A 241 25.01 4.12 15.44
C SER A 241 26.41 4.12 16.07
N LYS A 242 26.97 2.96 16.45
CA LYS A 242 28.27 2.87 17.15
C LYS A 242 29.09 1.62 16.84
N GLY A 243 28.85 0.97 15.69
CA GLY A 243 29.56 -0.27 15.34
C GLY A 243 29.32 -1.43 16.34
N ALA A 244 28.31 -1.32 17.21
CA ALA A 244 27.96 -2.34 18.19
C ALA A 244 27.53 -3.67 17.54
N LEU A 245 27.18 -3.62 16.24
CA LEU A 245 26.91 -4.79 15.41
C LEU A 245 28.17 -5.30 14.69
N GLN A 246 29.25 -4.53 14.57
CA GLN A 246 30.44 -4.94 13.80
C GLN A 246 31.17 -6.14 14.41
N ASP A 247 31.14 -6.27 15.73
CA ASP A 247 31.79 -7.38 16.46
C ASP A 247 30.96 -8.67 16.49
N LYS A 248 29.74 -8.66 15.94
CA LYS A 248 28.83 -9.82 15.95
C LYS A 248 28.97 -10.68 14.68
N PRO A 249 28.63 -11.99 14.75
CA PRO A 249 28.58 -12.82 13.55
C PRO A 249 27.45 -12.36 12.61
N VAL A 250 27.63 -12.61 11.31
CA VAL A 250 26.58 -12.37 10.30
C VAL A 250 25.38 -13.25 10.60
N CYS A 251 24.17 -12.69 10.47
CA CYS A 251 22.93 -13.44 10.65
C CYS A 251 22.88 -14.67 9.73
N GLN A 252 22.24 -15.76 10.17
CA GLN A 252 22.04 -16.92 9.29
C GLN A 252 20.98 -16.64 8.23
N GLN A 253 19.90 -15.99 8.67
CA GLN A 253 18.85 -15.45 7.82
C GLN A 253 18.44 -14.08 8.35
N SER A 254 18.15 -13.16 7.44
CA SER A 254 17.68 -11.82 7.80
C SER A 254 16.65 -11.31 6.80
N MET A 255 15.92 -10.29 7.23
CA MET A 255 15.02 -9.49 6.43
C MET A 255 15.36 -8.02 6.66
N THR A 256 15.70 -7.29 5.61
CA THR A 256 15.96 -5.85 5.66
C THR A 256 14.83 -5.12 4.97
N PHE A 257 14.12 -4.24 5.67
CA PHE A 257 13.09 -3.40 5.11
C PHE A 257 13.65 -2.02 4.74
N VAL A 258 13.60 -1.66 3.46
CA VAL A 258 14.00 -0.35 2.94
C VAL A 258 12.80 0.58 2.96
N LEU A 259 12.88 1.68 3.69
CA LEU A 259 11.78 2.64 3.86
C LEU A 259 11.52 3.51 2.62
N GLU A 260 12.43 3.50 1.65
CA GLU A 260 12.23 4.18 0.37
C GLU A 260 10.93 3.73 -0.29
N SER A 261 10.09 4.69 -0.65
CA SER A 261 8.85 4.48 -1.37
C SER A 261 8.74 5.47 -2.53
N GLU A 262 8.18 5.02 -3.66
CA GLU A 262 7.87 5.90 -4.79
C GLU A 262 6.71 6.84 -4.43
N ASP A 263 5.76 6.34 -3.64
CA ASP A 263 4.64 7.08 -3.08
C ASP A 263 5.12 7.99 -1.94
N ALA A 264 4.46 9.14 -1.79
CA ALA A 264 4.72 10.04 -0.67
C ALA A 264 4.00 9.61 0.62
N GLY A 265 3.22 8.53 0.62
CA GLY A 265 2.34 8.16 1.72
C GLY A 265 3.06 7.42 2.85
N LEU A 266 3.13 8.03 4.04
CA LEU A 266 3.67 7.40 5.26
C LEU A 266 2.92 6.12 5.66
N GLY A 267 1.58 6.15 5.58
CA GLY A 267 0.75 5.08 6.10
C GLY A 267 0.95 3.73 5.40
N LYS A 268 1.13 3.73 4.07
CA LYS A 268 1.40 2.51 3.28
C LYS A 268 2.74 1.90 3.70
N THR A 269 3.79 2.72 3.78
CA THR A 269 5.12 2.28 4.23
C THR A 269 5.09 1.71 5.64
N MET A 270 4.34 2.33 6.57
CA MET A 270 4.19 1.81 7.94
C MET A 270 3.47 0.46 7.99
N MET A 271 2.35 0.32 7.28
CA MET A 271 1.61 -0.95 7.26
C MET A 271 2.48 -2.08 6.69
N LEU A 272 3.20 -1.82 5.59
CA LEU A 272 4.12 -2.78 4.99
C LEU A 272 5.29 -3.13 5.92
N LEU A 273 5.87 -2.13 6.59
CA LEU A 273 6.93 -2.31 7.58
C LEU A 273 6.47 -3.23 8.72
N TRP A 274 5.27 -2.99 9.24
CA TRP A 274 4.71 -3.78 10.34
C TRP A 274 4.44 -5.23 9.93
N ILE A 275 3.88 -5.44 8.74
CA ILE A 275 3.63 -6.79 8.24
C ILE A 275 4.94 -7.51 7.96
N ALA A 276 5.91 -6.86 7.33
CA ALA A 276 7.23 -7.43 7.06
C ALA A 276 7.93 -7.85 8.36
N TYR A 277 7.85 -7.04 9.42
CA TYR A 277 8.35 -7.42 10.74
C TYR A 277 7.64 -8.67 11.29
N GLY A 278 6.30 -8.70 11.21
CA GLY A 278 5.52 -9.86 11.63
C GLY A 278 5.92 -11.14 10.88
N ILE A 279 6.16 -11.04 9.57
CA ILE A 279 6.62 -12.15 8.72
C ILE A 279 8.03 -12.57 9.13
N ALA A 280 8.96 -11.63 9.31
CA ALA A 280 10.32 -11.93 9.75
C ALA A 280 10.34 -12.69 11.09
N GLN A 281 9.52 -12.27 12.06
CA GLN A 281 9.37 -12.96 13.34
C GLN A 281 8.78 -14.36 13.18
N LYS A 282 7.78 -14.53 12.31
CA LYS A 282 7.18 -15.84 12.01
C LYS A 282 8.18 -16.80 11.36
N GLU A 283 9.05 -16.28 10.48
CA GLU A 283 10.07 -17.06 9.77
C GLU A 283 11.39 -17.21 10.56
N GLY A 284 11.53 -16.57 11.73
CA GLY A 284 12.76 -16.61 12.53
C GLY A 284 13.93 -15.83 11.93
N ARG A 285 13.65 -14.82 11.10
CA ARG A 285 14.66 -13.94 10.46
C ARG A 285 15.00 -12.75 11.35
N ALA A 286 16.28 -12.40 11.41
CA ALA A 286 16.71 -11.13 12.02
C ALA A 286 16.20 -9.95 11.18
N PHE A 287 15.62 -8.94 11.82
CA PHE A 287 14.99 -7.82 11.13
C PHE A 287 15.82 -6.54 11.21
N PHE A 288 15.99 -5.86 10.08
CA PHE A 288 16.71 -4.60 9.96
C PHE A 288 15.88 -3.57 9.18
N ILE A 289 16.10 -2.29 9.45
CA ILE A 289 15.45 -1.16 8.77
C ILE A 289 16.54 -0.32 8.12
N ASP A 290 16.34 0.06 6.86
CA ASP A 290 17.19 1.02 6.13
C ASP A 290 16.37 2.29 5.84
N ASP A 291 16.85 3.44 6.33
CA ASP A 291 16.19 4.74 6.19
C ASP A 291 16.92 5.71 5.24
N SER A 292 17.94 5.24 4.52
CA SER A 292 18.90 6.06 3.75
C SER A 292 18.24 7.02 2.76
N ARG A 293 17.11 6.62 2.16
CA ARG A 293 16.34 7.41 1.19
C ARG A 293 14.88 7.57 1.59
N TRP A 294 14.59 7.53 2.88
CA TRP A 294 13.23 7.70 3.34
C TRP A 294 12.77 9.15 3.15
N ALA A 295 11.57 9.34 2.58
CA ALA A 295 11.07 10.67 2.24
C ALA A 295 10.81 11.57 3.47
N TYR A 296 10.74 10.98 4.66
CA TYR A 296 10.47 11.65 5.94
C TYR A 296 11.73 11.91 6.78
N GLY A 297 12.92 11.53 6.29
CA GLY A 297 14.20 11.75 6.99
C GLY A 297 14.66 10.52 7.75
N ASP A 298 15.28 10.73 8.90
CA ASP A 298 15.77 9.63 9.72
C ASP A 298 14.61 8.93 10.44
N TYR A 299 14.63 7.59 10.49
CA TYR A 299 13.64 6.82 11.22
C TYR A 299 13.61 7.23 12.70
N THR A 300 14.78 7.45 13.29
CA THR A 300 14.92 7.84 14.70
C THR A 300 14.41 9.24 15.03
N ALA A 301 14.14 10.07 14.01
CA ALA A 301 13.51 11.38 14.21
C ALA A 301 12.02 11.25 14.55
N ILE A 302 11.38 10.13 14.19
CA ILE A 302 9.95 9.88 14.40
C ILE A 302 9.74 8.78 15.44
N PHE A 303 10.52 7.71 15.36
CA PHE A 303 10.38 6.51 16.18
C PHE A 303 11.64 6.22 17.02
N GLN A 304 11.53 5.35 18.01
CA GLN A 304 12.66 4.76 18.70
C GLN A 304 13.31 3.69 17.84
N PRO A 305 14.62 3.41 17.99
CA PRO A 305 15.30 2.37 17.22
C PRO A 305 14.63 1.00 17.41
N PRO A 306 14.64 0.13 16.37
CA PRO A 306 14.03 -1.19 16.43
C PRO A 306 14.74 -2.08 17.46
N PRO A 307 14.09 -3.19 17.90
CA PRO A 307 14.71 -4.14 18.82
C PRO A 307 16.08 -4.63 18.34
N VAL A 308 17.08 -4.59 19.24
CA VAL A 308 18.46 -4.95 18.92
C VAL A 308 18.57 -6.44 18.57
N GLN A 309 19.20 -6.73 17.44
CA GLN A 309 19.43 -8.09 16.97
C GLN A 309 20.69 -8.72 17.57
N ALA A 310 20.70 -10.05 17.72
CA ALA A 310 21.85 -10.81 18.23
C ALA A 310 22.99 -10.96 17.21
N CYS A 311 22.73 -10.68 15.94
CA CYS A 311 23.64 -10.83 14.82
C CYS A 311 23.73 -9.54 14.01
N ARG A 312 24.76 -9.44 13.16
CA ARG A 312 24.99 -8.28 12.30
C ARG A 312 24.37 -8.47 10.92
N PRO A 313 23.97 -7.38 10.25
CA PRO A 313 23.44 -7.45 8.90
C PRO A 313 24.47 -8.06 7.93
N PRO A 314 24.00 -8.82 6.93
CA PRO A 314 24.87 -9.42 5.91
C PRO A 314 25.54 -8.36 5.02
N PRO A 315 26.56 -8.74 4.23
CA PRO A 315 27.07 -7.92 3.14
C PRO A 315 25.94 -7.48 2.19
N ARG A 316 26.06 -6.26 1.67
CA ARG A 316 25.03 -5.62 0.82
C ARG A 316 24.72 -6.42 -0.45
N ASN A 317 25.74 -7.04 -1.03
CA ASN A 317 25.62 -7.89 -2.20
C ASN A 317 24.87 -9.21 -1.93
N HIS A 318 24.69 -9.59 -0.65
CA HIS A 318 23.89 -10.76 -0.27
C HIS A 318 22.43 -10.42 -0.02
N MET A 319 22.08 -9.14 0.16
CA MET A 319 20.70 -8.71 0.38
C MET A 319 19.97 -8.62 -0.97
N ILE A 320 19.05 -9.54 -1.23
CA ILE A 320 18.34 -9.63 -2.51
C ILE A 320 16.83 -9.56 -2.33
N PRO A 321 16.09 -8.93 -3.26
CA PRO A 321 14.67 -8.74 -3.09
C PRO A 321 13.85 -10.01 -3.38
N CYS A 322 14.38 -10.88 -4.25
CA CYS A 322 13.73 -12.10 -4.70
C CYS A 322 14.79 -13.18 -4.95
N PRO A 323 14.47 -14.48 -4.76
CA PRO A 323 13.19 -15.04 -4.32
C PRO A 323 13.00 -15.02 -2.79
N ARG A 324 11.77 -15.20 -2.30
CA ARG A 324 11.44 -15.20 -0.85
C ARG A 324 12.29 -16.13 0.01
N GLN A 325 12.69 -17.28 -0.55
CA GLN A 325 13.52 -18.28 0.14
C GLN A 325 15.00 -17.87 0.32
N ALA A 326 15.43 -16.74 -0.25
CA ALA A 326 16.77 -16.21 -0.05
C ALA A 326 17.11 -16.10 1.44
N ARG A 327 18.38 -16.33 1.80
CA ARG A 327 18.82 -16.21 3.21
C ARG A 327 18.66 -14.79 3.74
N HIS A 328 18.97 -13.81 2.89
CA HIS A 328 18.95 -12.39 3.24
C HIS A 328 17.98 -11.67 2.32
N LEU A 329 16.74 -11.54 2.77
CA LEU A 329 15.66 -10.96 1.99
C LEU A 329 15.65 -9.44 2.14
N LEU A 330 15.49 -8.73 1.03
CA LEU A 330 15.27 -7.29 1.02
C LEU A 330 13.82 -6.97 0.65
N VAL A 331 13.18 -6.15 1.46
CA VAL A 331 11.78 -5.77 1.27
C VAL A 331 11.71 -4.27 1.10
N SER A 332 11.00 -3.80 0.07
CA SER A 332 10.67 -2.39 -0.13
C SER A 332 9.19 -2.27 -0.48
N SER A 333 8.67 -1.04 -0.60
CA SER A 333 7.30 -0.84 -1.09
C SER A 333 7.05 -1.44 -2.47
N ALA A 334 8.09 -1.54 -3.30
CA ALA A 334 8.01 -2.07 -4.67
C ALA A 334 8.01 -3.61 -4.72
N THR A 335 8.59 -4.29 -3.72
CA THR A 335 8.71 -5.76 -3.69
C THR A 335 7.81 -6.42 -2.66
N ALA A 336 7.16 -5.63 -1.80
CA ALA A 336 6.27 -6.14 -0.76
C ALA A 336 5.10 -6.96 -1.31
N ALA A 337 4.61 -6.64 -2.51
CA ALA A 337 3.59 -7.41 -3.21
C ALA A 337 3.95 -8.90 -3.27
N GLU A 338 5.19 -9.21 -3.65
CA GLU A 338 5.64 -10.59 -3.87
C GLU A 338 5.72 -11.41 -2.58
N ILE A 339 5.91 -10.73 -1.44
CA ILE A 339 5.96 -11.36 -0.13
C ILE A 339 4.54 -11.56 0.42
N LEU A 340 3.63 -10.64 0.05
CA LEU A 340 2.24 -10.68 0.47
C LEU A 340 1.37 -11.61 -0.38
N GLU A 341 1.81 -11.98 -1.59
CA GLU A 341 1.11 -12.91 -2.50
C GLU A 341 0.73 -14.26 -1.83
N GLU A 342 1.50 -14.78 -0.87
CA GLU A 342 1.13 -16.01 -0.11
C GLU A 342 -0.21 -15.83 0.63
N PHE A 343 -0.50 -14.61 1.07
CA PHE A 343 -1.72 -14.30 1.80
C PHE A 343 -2.89 -13.95 0.87
N GLY A 344 -2.79 -14.26 -0.43
CA GLY A 344 -3.85 -14.10 -1.43
C GLY A 344 -4.10 -12.64 -1.84
N ASP A 345 -5.14 -12.43 -2.65
CA ASP A 345 -5.55 -11.08 -3.07
C ASP A 345 -5.98 -10.25 -1.86
N LEU A 346 -5.17 -9.23 -1.53
CA LEU A 346 -5.46 -8.24 -0.48
C LEU A 346 -6.43 -7.16 -0.95
N ALA A 347 -7.08 -7.37 -2.09
CA ALA A 347 -7.99 -6.43 -2.70
C ALA A 347 -9.17 -6.11 -1.76
N ILE A 348 -9.54 -4.82 -1.72
CA ILE A 348 -10.65 -4.36 -0.88
C ILE A 348 -11.96 -4.90 -1.45
N SER A 349 -12.60 -5.79 -0.71
CA SER A 349 -13.87 -6.40 -1.09
C SER A 349 -15.02 -5.84 -0.26
N GLU A 350 -16.12 -5.50 -0.93
CA GLU A 350 -17.39 -5.10 -0.30
C GLU A 350 -18.16 -6.30 0.30
N THR A 351 -17.91 -7.51 -0.19
CA THR A 351 -18.81 -8.66 0.00
C THR A 351 -18.13 -9.89 0.59
N ALA A 352 -16.79 -9.94 0.66
CA ALA A 352 -16.10 -11.09 1.21
C ALA A 352 -16.30 -11.18 2.75
N PRO A 353 -16.65 -12.37 3.29
CA PRO A 353 -16.66 -12.60 4.73
C PRO A 353 -15.23 -12.47 5.30
N ASP A 354 -15.12 -12.23 6.60
CA ASP A 354 -13.81 -12.17 7.28
C ASP A 354 -13.08 -13.49 7.02
N THR A 355 -11.97 -13.38 6.30
CA THR A 355 -11.17 -14.56 5.99
C THR A 355 -10.19 -14.80 7.14
N PRO A 356 -9.90 -16.06 7.47
CA PRO A 356 -8.81 -16.37 8.41
C PRO A 356 -7.48 -15.73 7.96
N THR A 357 -7.32 -15.50 6.66
CA THR A 357 -6.19 -14.80 6.06
C THR A 357 -6.11 -13.33 6.49
N GLN A 358 -7.22 -12.61 6.49
CA GLN A 358 -7.29 -11.22 6.98
C GLN A 358 -6.87 -11.11 8.45
N LYS A 359 -7.39 -11.99 9.32
CA LYS A 359 -6.98 -12.04 10.74
C LYS A 359 -5.49 -12.38 10.89
N THR A 360 -4.97 -13.24 10.01
CA THR A 360 -3.54 -13.57 9.99
C THR A 360 -2.69 -12.35 9.65
N ILE A 361 -3.01 -11.62 8.58
CA ILE A 361 -2.29 -10.40 8.18
C ILE A 361 -2.39 -9.34 9.27
N PHE A 362 -3.59 -9.14 9.83
CA PHE A 362 -3.80 -8.23 10.94
C PHE A 362 -2.89 -8.58 12.12
N SER A 363 -2.77 -9.88 12.47
CA SER A 363 -1.89 -10.33 13.55
C SER A 363 -0.40 -10.09 13.27
N LEU A 364 0.01 -10.13 11.99
CA LEU A 364 1.38 -9.82 11.58
C LEU A 364 1.63 -8.32 11.71
N ALA A 365 0.71 -7.49 11.21
CA ALA A 365 0.75 -6.05 11.35
C ALA A 365 0.76 -5.63 12.83
N ARG A 366 -0.06 -6.26 13.68
CA ARG A 366 -0.12 -5.97 15.11
C ARG A 366 1.22 -6.23 15.81
N ARG A 367 1.87 -7.36 15.51
CA ARG A 367 3.22 -7.67 16.03
C ARG A 367 4.24 -6.63 15.60
N GLY A 368 4.15 -6.14 14.36
CA GLY A 368 4.99 -5.05 13.86
C GLY A 368 4.74 -3.73 14.56
N HIS A 369 3.47 -3.34 14.73
CA HIS A 369 3.07 -2.17 15.48
C HIS A 369 3.66 -2.17 16.90
N ASP A 370 3.43 -3.25 17.67
CA ASP A 370 3.83 -3.31 19.08
C ASP A 370 5.36 -3.24 19.26
N ALA A 371 6.12 -3.70 18.26
CA ALA A 371 7.58 -3.67 18.29
C ALA A 371 8.18 -2.35 17.76
N LEU A 372 7.61 -1.79 16.69
CA LEU A 372 8.23 -0.71 15.90
C LEU A 372 7.54 0.65 16.06
N PHE A 373 6.26 0.70 16.45
CA PHE A 373 5.53 1.95 16.65
C PHE A 373 5.76 2.48 18.07
N LYS A 374 6.99 2.91 18.33
CA LYS A 374 7.36 3.60 19.57
C LYS A 374 7.82 4.99 19.19
N LEU A 375 7.06 6.01 19.55
CA LEU A 375 7.42 7.40 19.23
C LEU A 375 8.75 7.78 19.86
N ASN A 376 9.46 8.72 19.25
CA ASN A 376 10.64 9.32 19.86
C ASN A 376 10.33 9.84 21.28
N HIS A 377 11.36 10.00 22.12
CA HIS A 377 11.15 10.31 23.54
C HIS A 377 10.36 11.61 23.76
N GLU A 378 10.66 12.66 22.98
CA GLU A 378 10.02 13.97 23.08
C GLU A 378 8.51 13.93 22.74
N ASP A 379 8.14 13.23 21.67
CA ASP A 379 6.76 13.10 21.20
C ASP A 379 5.98 12.10 22.05
N SER A 380 6.62 11.02 22.52
CA SER A 380 6.00 10.04 23.43
C SER A 380 5.53 10.71 24.72
N GLU A 381 6.39 11.50 25.36
CA GLU A 381 6.03 12.23 26.60
C GLU A 381 4.84 13.17 26.38
N TYR A 382 4.83 13.88 25.25
CA TYR A 382 3.75 14.76 24.89
C TYR A 382 2.44 13.99 24.65
N VAL A 383 2.47 12.94 23.82
CA VAL A 383 1.31 12.11 23.50
C VAL A 383 0.74 11.48 24.77
N GLU A 384 1.57 10.90 25.63
CA GLU A 384 1.14 10.34 26.92
C GLU A 384 0.50 11.38 27.84
N SER A 385 1.03 12.62 27.87
CA SER A 385 0.44 13.70 28.67
C SER A 385 -0.93 14.12 28.12
N GLN A 386 -1.08 14.16 26.80
CA GLN A 386 -2.30 14.50 26.11
C GLN A 386 -3.36 13.41 26.29
N ILE A 387 -2.98 12.14 26.15
CA ILE A 387 -3.84 10.98 26.42
C ILE A 387 -4.38 11.03 27.84
N ARG A 388 -3.50 11.22 28.84
CA ARG A 388 -3.92 11.35 30.26
C ARG A 388 -4.91 12.48 30.47
N LYS A 389 -4.68 13.64 29.85
CA LYS A 389 -5.58 14.80 29.92
C LYS A 389 -6.95 14.51 29.31
N LEU A 390 -7.00 13.78 28.20
CA LEU A 390 -8.25 13.43 27.52
C LEU A 390 -9.02 12.35 28.29
N ILE A 391 -8.34 11.30 28.75
CA ILE A 391 -8.96 10.25 29.59
C ILE A 391 -9.54 10.84 30.87
N ALA A 392 -8.85 11.80 31.51
CA ALA A 392 -9.36 12.44 32.73
C ALA A 392 -10.71 13.15 32.53
N ARG A 393 -11.01 13.64 31.32
CA ARG A 393 -12.32 14.28 31.01
C ARG A 393 -13.47 13.29 30.92
N ARG A 394 -13.17 12.04 30.61
CA ARG A 394 -14.15 10.95 30.49
C ARG A 394 -14.75 10.55 31.84
N ILE A 395 -13.99 10.74 32.91
CA ILE A 395 -14.32 10.23 34.24
C ILE A 395 -15.43 11.11 34.84
N VAL A 396 -16.59 10.52 35.09
CA VAL A 396 -17.69 11.19 35.77
C VAL A 396 -17.36 11.32 37.27
N PRO A 397 -17.37 12.53 37.86
CA PRO A 397 -17.13 12.72 39.28
C PRO A 397 -18.14 11.95 40.14
N GLY A 398 -17.65 11.23 41.16
CA GLY A 398 -18.50 10.55 42.15
C GLY A 398 -18.91 9.10 41.81
N THR A 399 -18.66 8.60 40.60
CA THR A 399 -19.09 7.25 40.17
C THR A 399 -18.01 6.17 40.33
N LYS A 400 -16.81 6.50 40.86
CA LYS A 400 -15.64 5.60 41.00
C LYS A 400 -15.36 4.77 39.71
N GLY A 401 -15.57 5.35 38.54
CA GLY A 401 -15.33 4.71 37.25
C GLY A 401 -16.37 3.69 36.78
N LYS A 402 -17.55 3.62 37.45
CA LYS A 402 -18.65 2.75 37.02
C LYS A 402 -19.44 3.32 35.83
N GLN A 403 -19.44 4.63 35.67
CA GLN A 403 -20.05 5.35 34.56
C GLN A 403 -18.98 6.27 34.00
N ASN A 404 -18.41 5.89 32.86
CA ASN A 404 -17.45 6.70 32.13
C ASN A 404 -18.12 7.18 30.84
N GLY A 405 -17.82 8.41 30.43
CA GLY A 405 -18.18 8.86 29.08
C GLY A 405 -17.48 8.01 28.01
N MET A 406 -17.85 8.25 26.76
CA MET A 406 -17.24 7.62 25.59
C MET A 406 -16.39 8.67 24.84
N ALA A 407 -15.17 8.29 24.46
CA ALA A 407 -14.39 9.11 23.52
C ALA A 407 -14.46 8.48 22.13
N ILE A 408 -14.94 9.25 21.16
CA ILE A 408 -15.03 8.82 19.76
C ILE A 408 -13.93 9.54 18.97
N GLY A 409 -13.03 8.75 18.40
CA GLY A 409 -12.01 9.24 17.48
C GLY A 409 -12.60 9.45 16.09
N ILE A 410 -12.25 10.54 15.44
CA ILE A 410 -12.65 10.84 14.07
C ILE A 410 -11.38 11.12 13.28
N HIS A 411 -11.15 10.33 12.24
CA HIS A 411 -10.04 10.53 11.32
C HIS A 411 -10.58 10.88 9.93
N VAL A 412 -10.43 12.15 9.55
CA VAL A 412 -10.88 12.68 8.26
C VAL A 412 -9.68 12.83 7.33
N ARG A 413 -9.67 12.04 6.25
CA ARG A 413 -8.68 12.17 5.17
C ARG A 413 -9.27 12.98 4.01
N ARG A 414 -8.55 14.03 3.60
CA ARG A 414 -8.80 14.79 2.35
C ARG A 414 -7.67 14.55 1.37
N GLY A 415 -7.35 15.49 0.49
CA GLY A 415 -6.13 15.50 -0.32
C GLY A 415 -6.18 14.65 -1.58
N ASP A 416 -5.07 13.99 -1.90
CA ASP A 416 -4.97 13.15 -3.10
C ASP A 416 -5.78 11.84 -3.04
N LEU A 417 -6.16 11.38 -1.84
CA LEU A 417 -6.98 10.18 -1.67
C LEU A 417 -8.48 10.51 -1.60
N HIS A 418 -9.28 9.69 -2.27
CA HIS A 418 -10.72 9.83 -2.34
C HIS A 418 -11.41 8.54 -1.84
N PRO A 419 -12.64 8.65 -1.32
CA PRO A 419 -13.43 7.50 -0.88
C PRO A 419 -13.62 6.43 -1.97
N LEU A 420 -13.76 5.17 -1.56
CA LEU A 420 -14.08 4.05 -2.45
C LEU A 420 -15.55 4.09 -2.86
N GLU A 421 -16.44 4.56 -1.99
CA GLU A 421 -17.86 4.64 -2.27
C GLU A 421 -18.13 5.46 -3.53
N TYR A 422 -18.89 4.86 -4.46
CA TYR A 422 -19.15 5.44 -5.77
C TYR A 422 -19.67 6.89 -5.72
N GLN A 423 -20.54 7.20 -4.74
CA GLN A 423 -21.14 8.53 -4.57
C GLN A 423 -20.10 9.63 -4.29
N TYR A 424 -19.02 9.27 -3.59
CA TYR A 424 -18.00 10.19 -3.14
C TYR A 424 -16.65 9.96 -3.84
N ARG A 425 -16.56 9.06 -4.81
CA ARG A 425 -15.31 8.73 -5.51
C ARG A 425 -14.63 9.92 -6.19
N HIS A 426 -15.40 10.93 -6.60
CA HIS A 426 -14.92 12.17 -7.22
C HIS A 426 -15.01 13.39 -6.29
N SER A 427 -15.27 13.16 -5.01
CA SER A 427 -15.38 14.20 -3.99
C SER A 427 -14.86 13.64 -2.67
N TYR A 428 -15.28 14.20 -1.55
CA TYR A 428 -14.96 13.63 -0.26
C TYR A 428 -16.23 13.39 0.54
N ILE A 429 -16.17 12.44 1.47
CA ILE A 429 -17.28 12.17 2.40
C ILE A 429 -17.55 13.46 3.22
N PRO A 430 -18.78 13.99 3.17
CA PRO A 430 -19.18 15.16 3.95
C PRO A 430 -18.92 15.01 5.46
N THR A 431 -18.53 16.09 6.13
CA THR A 431 -18.19 16.11 7.56
C THR A 431 -19.37 15.75 8.45
N ASN A 432 -20.60 16.08 8.02
CA ASN A 432 -21.83 15.71 8.72
C ASN A 432 -22.04 14.19 8.84
N ILE A 433 -21.55 13.38 7.89
CA ILE A 433 -21.68 11.92 7.99
C ILE A 433 -20.87 11.40 9.18
N TYR A 434 -19.65 11.91 9.41
CA TYR A 434 -18.84 11.51 10.55
C TYR A 434 -19.48 11.90 11.88
N THR A 435 -20.01 13.13 11.98
CA THR A 435 -20.62 13.61 13.22
C THR A 435 -21.94 12.91 13.51
N GLU A 436 -22.72 12.60 12.47
CA GLU A 436 -23.96 11.84 12.60
C GLU A 436 -23.71 10.38 13.01
N THR A 437 -22.74 9.70 12.40
CA THR A 437 -22.34 8.36 12.83
C THR A 437 -21.83 8.37 14.28
N ALA A 438 -21.05 9.38 14.68
CA ALA A 438 -20.62 9.52 16.06
C ALA A 438 -21.81 9.72 17.03
N ARG A 439 -22.82 10.50 16.63
CA ARG A 439 -24.06 10.70 17.40
C ARG A 439 -24.82 9.39 17.57
N GLU A 440 -25.00 8.63 16.50
CA GLU A 440 -25.68 7.32 16.53
C GLU A 440 -24.98 6.34 17.47
N LEU A 441 -23.64 6.32 17.48
CA LEU A 441 -22.84 5.50 18.40
C LEU A 441 -23.04 5.90 19.87
N LEU A 442 -23.09 7.20 20.17
CA LEU A 442 -23.37 7.71 21.52
C LEU A 442 -24.78 7.36 22.00
N GLU A 443 -25.78 7.50 21.13
CA GLU A 443 -27.16 7.15 21.46
C GLU A 443 -27.32 5.66 21.69
N THR A 444 -26.76 4.84 20.80
CA THR A 444 -26.83 3.37 20.90
C THR A 444 -26.18 2.86 22.18
N SER A 445 -25.05 3.46 22.59
CA SER A 445 -24.33 3.05 23.79
C SER A 445 -25.02 3.50 25.08
N PHE A 446 -25.59 4.72 25.15
CA PHE A 446 -26.06 5.28 26.42
C PHE A 446 -27.58 5.23 26.66
N ASN A 447 -28.42 5.06 25.63
CA ASN A 447 -29.89 5.10 25.78
C ASN A 447 -30.47 4.02 26.70
N HIS A 448 -29.78 2.88 26.85
CA HIS A 448 -30.23 1.74 27.67
C HIS A 448 -29.25 1.34 28.79
N SER A 449 -28.22 2.15 29.03
CA SER A 449 -27.10 1.80 29.92
C SER A 449 -27.25 2.28 31.37
N GLY A 450 -28.26 3.11 31.66
CA GLY A 450 -28.47 3.67 33.00
C GLY A 450 -28.93 2.64 34.04
N PRO A 451 -28.87 2.98 35.34
CA PRO A 451 -29.14 2.07 36.47
C PRO A 451 -30.56 1.49 36.56
N SER A 452 -31.44 1.80 35.60
CA SER A 452 -32.78 1.22 35.44
C SER A 452 -33.15 0.94 33.97
N GLY A 453 -32.17 0.81 33.06
CA GLY A 453 -32.38 0.73 31.61
C GLY A 453 -32.79 2.05 30.96
N SER A 454 -32.67 3.16 31.71
CA SER A 454 -32.87 4.54 31.23
C SER A 454 -31.60 5.10 30.60
N GLU A 455 -31.70 6.27 29.97
CA GLU A 455 -30.55 6.98 29.40
C GLU A 455 -29.53 7.37 30.48
N ASP A 456 -28.26 7.07 30.27
CA ASP A 456 -27.16 7.54 31.12
C ASP A 456 -26.71 8.95 30.68
N VAL A 457 -27.46 9.94 31.16
CA VAL A 457 -27.22 11.36 30.83
C VAL A 457 -25.85 11.83 31.35
N ALA A 458 -25.39 11.32 32.49
CA ALA A 458 -24.13 11.73 33.10
C ALA A 458 -22.92 11.26 32.27
N ALA A 459 -22.94 10.01 31.81
CA ALA A 459 -21.91 9.49 30.92
C ALA A 459 -21.94 10.20 29.57
N LYS A 460 -23.13 10.43 28.98
CA LYS A 460 -23.29 11.15 27.71
C LYS A 460 -22.75 12.58 27.76
N GLN A 461 -22.90 13.30 28.88
CA GLN A 461 -22.33 14.64 29.09
C GLN A 461 -20.80 14.65 29.19
N HIS A 462 -20.18 13.54 29.63
CA HIS A 462 -18.72 13.40 29.71
C HIS A 462 -18.12 12.73 28.46
N SER A 463 -18.94 12.46 27.44
CA SER A 463 -18.50 11.97 26.13
C SER A 463 -18.00 13.11 25.25
N PHE A 464 -16.99 12.84 24.42
CA PHE A 464 -16.39 13.84 23.55
C PHE A 464 -15.83 13.22 22.26
N LEU A 465 -15.62 14.06 21.25
CA LEU A 465 -15.00 13.68 19.99
C LEU A 465 -13.53 14.11 19.98
N VAL A 466 -12.66 13.25 19.45
CA VAL A 466 -11.25 13.57 19.18
C VAL A 466 -11.05 13.55 17.67
N LEU A 467 -10.64 14.67 17.08
CA LEU A 467 -10.54 14.83 15.64
C LEU A 467 -9.06 14.90 15.21
N ALA A 468 -8.73 14.13 14.18
CA ALA A 468 -7.52 14.30 13.39
C ALA A 468 -7.86 14.42 11.90
N SER A 469 -7.21 15.36 11.22
CA SER A 469 -7.32 15.56 9.78
C SER A 469 -6.04 16.18 9.23
N ASP A 470 -5.74 15.81 7.99
CA ASP A 470 -4.67 16.36 7.16
C ASP A 470 -5.05 17.70 6.50
N ASP A 471 -6.31 18.12 6.60
CA ASP A 471 -6.81 19.41 6.13
C ASP A 471 -7.10 20.34 7.32
N PRO A 472 -6.40 21.49 7.46
CA PRO A 472 -6.61 22.41 8.57
C PRO A 472 -8.02 23.02 8.59
N THR A 473 -8.70 23.10 7.44
CA THR A 473 -10.05 23.69 7.33
C THR A 473 -11.14 22.78 7.91
N VAL A 474 -10.89 21.46 8.01
CA VAL A 474 -11.82 20.51 8.62
C VAL A 474 -12.08 20.84 10.08
N TYR A 475 -11.08 21.35 10.80
CA TYR A 475 -11.25 21.77 12.20
C TYR A 475 -12.07 23.07 12.36
N GLU A 476 -12.28 23.81 11.28
CA GLU A 476 -13.03 25.06 11.25
C GLU A 476 -14.48 24.87 10.75
N ALA A 477 -14.81 23.67 10.26
CA ALA A 477 -16.12 23.34 9.75
C ALA A 477 -17.21 23.45 10.83
N ASP A 478 -18.37 23.96 10.43
CA ASP A 478 -19.47 24.25 11.35
C ASP A 478 -19.97 22.99 12.09
N GLU A 479 -19.92 21.82 11.45
CA GLU A 479 -20.35 20.57 12.06
C GLU A 479 -19.47 20.14 13.24
N PHE A 480 -18.20 20.53 13.26
CA PHE A 480 -17.27 20.23 14.35
C PHE A 480 -17.17 21.37 15.37
N ARG A 481 -17.37 22.61 14.94
CA ARG A 481 -17.37 23.78 15.83
C ARG A 481 -18.65 23.89 16.64
N HIS A 482 -19.77 23.60 15.99
CA HIS A 482 -21.11 23.62 16.57
C HIS A 482 -21.75 22.24 16.32
N PRO A 483 -21.32 21.19 17.04
CA PRO A 483 -21.89 19.87 16.87
C PRO A 483 -23.39 19.93 17.11
N SER A 484 -24.15 19.24 16.24
CA SER A 484 -25.62 19.20 16.29
C SER A 484 -26.17 18.65 17.61
N SER A 485 -25.34 17.92 18.38
CA SER A 485 -25.69 17.35 19.67
C SER A 485 -25.29 18.28 20.83
N PRO A 486 -26.24 18.75 21.64
CA PRO A 486 -25.95 19.61 22.79
C PRO A 486 -25.11 18.86 23.83
N GLY A 487 -23.99 19.47 24.24
CA GLY A 487 -23.07 18.92 25.25
C GLY A 487 -21.88 18.12 24.69
N LEU A 488 -21.88 17.80 23.38
CA LEU A 488 -20.74 17.13 22.76
C LEU A 488 -19.63 18.14 22.44
N THR A 489 -18.41 17.88 22.92
CA THR A 489 -17.25 18.74 22.63
C THR A 489 -16.31 18.05 21.65
N VAL A 490 -15.83 18.78 20.63
CA VAL A 490 -14.81 18.30 19.69
C VAL A 490 -13.43 18.82 20.12
N LEU A 491 -12.48 17.91 20.28
CA LEU A 491 -11.11 18.19 20.67
C LEU A 491 -10.15 17.75 19.57
N ARG A 492 -9.04 18.46 19.37
CA ARG A 492 -7.99 18.01 18.45
C ARG A 492 -7.19 16.88 19.09
N ALA A 493 -6.73 15.93 18.27
CA ALA A 493 -5.84 14.86 18.73
C ALA A 493 -4.54 15.44 19.31
N GLN A 494 -3.79 16.23 18.51
CA GLN A 494 -2.65 17.00 19.03
C GLN A 494 -2.64 18.46 18.58
N ASP A 495 -1.93 19.27 19.36
CA ASP A 495 -1.72 20.71 19.14
C ASP A 495 -0.23 21.09 19.02
N ARG A 496 0.67 20.10 19.08
CA ARG A 496 2.13 20.30 19.07
C ARG A 496 2.65 20.73 17.71
N ILE A 497 2.24 20.04 16.65
CA ILE A 497 2.65 20.32 15.27
C ILE A 497 1.38 20.52 14.44
N LYS A 498 1.16 21.76 13.99
CA LYS A 498 -0.02 22.12 13.19
C LYS A 498 0.38 22.35 11.74
N LEU A 499 -0.38 21.77 10.82
CA LEU A 499 -0.34 22.13 9.41
C LEU A 499 -0.88 23.56 9.28
N ALA A 500 -0.15 24.41 8.56
CA ALA A 500 -0.53 25.80 8.39
C ALA A 500 -1.64 25.96 7.36
N SER A 501 -2.68 26.71 7.73
CA SER A 501 -3.66 27.26 6.80
C SER A 501 -3.17 28.60 6.25
N LYS A 502 -3.69 28.99 5.08
CA LYS A 502 -3.44 30.27 4.40
C LYS A 502 -3.77 31.44 5.32
N ALA A 503 -4.87 31.36 6.06
CA ALA A 503 -5.24 32.36 7.05
C ALA A 503 -4.18 32.49 8.16
N ALA A 504 -3.66 31.37 8.68
CA ALA A 504 -2.61 31.38 9.69
C ALA A 504 -1.29 31.96 9.15
N ILE A 505 -0.92 31.64 7.89
CA ILE A 505 0.28 32.18 7.24
C ILE A 505 0.17 33.70 7.04
N GLN A 506 -0.99 34.17 6.58
CA GLN A 506 -1.26 35.61 6.39
C GLN A 506 -1.25 36.37 7.72
N GLN A 507 -1.76 35.76 8.79
CA GLN A 507 -1.74 36.36 10.13
C GLN A 507 -0.32 36.42 10.72
N ALA A 508 0.55 35.45 10.40
CA ALA A 508 1.93 35.41 10.85
C ALA A 508 2.84 36.46 10.18
N ASN A 509 2.41 37.07 9.07
CA ASN A 509 3.15 38.10 8.34
C ASN A 509 2.63 39.50 8.74
N PRO A 510 3.24 40.18 9.73
CA PRO A 510 2.52 41.16 10.53
C PRO A 510 2.60 42.61 10.02
N ASP A 511 3.58 42.96 9.18
CA ASP A 511 3.81 44.37 8.84
C ASP A 511 3.09 44.81 7.56
N LYS A 512 1.84 45.24 7.72
CA LYS A 512 1.03 45.88 6.65
C LYS A 512 1.59 47.22 6.16
N HIS A 513 2.50 47.83 6.92
CA HIS A 513 3.06 49.17 6.65
C HIS A 513 4.40 49.14 5.90
N VAL A 514 4.98 47.96 5.66
CA VAL A 514 6.22 47.80 4.92
C VAL A 514 5.86 47.25 3.52
N MET A 515 6.34 47.90 2.46
CA MET A 515 6.25 47.32 1.12
C MET A 515 7.14 46.07 1.06
N HIS A 516 6.52 44.90 1.16
CA HIS A 516 7.19 43.64 0.91
C HIS A 516 7.33 43.44 -0.59
N LYS A 517 8.42 42.78 -1.01
CA LYS A 517 8.52 42.25 -2.38
C LYS A 517 7.30 41.38 -2.64
N PHE A 518 6.66 41.49 -3.82
CA PHE A 518 5.59 40.57 -4.22
C PHE A 518 6.07 39.13 -4.04
N VAL A 519 5.52 38.45 -3.04
CA VAL A 519 5.66 37.01 -2.83
C VAL A 519 4.41 36.42 -3.47
N ASP A 520 4.60 35.46 -4.38
CA ASP A 520 3.49 34.68 -4.94
C ASP A 520 2.63 34.10 -3.79
N GLU A 521 1.33 33.92 -4.02
CA GLU A 521 0.42 33.42 -2.97
C GLU A 521 0.98 32.12 -2.36
N THR A 522 1.25 32.16 -1.05
CA THR A 522 1.69 30.98 -0.29
C THR A 522 0.53 30.01 -0.18
N PHE A 523 0.69 28.82 -0.74
CA PHE A 523 -0.28 27.73 -0.61
C PHE A 523 -0.18 27.12 0.80
N GLY A 524 -1.32 27.01 1.49
CA GLY A 524 -1.43 26.25 2.73
C GLY A 524 -1.77 24.78 2.45
N TRP A 525 -2.02 24.02 3.52
CA TRP A 525 -2.48 22.63 3.39
C TRP A 525 -4.00 22.53 3.12
N GLU A 526 -4.60 23.56 2.52
CA GLU A 526 -6.03 23.55 2.19
C GLU A 526 -6.37 22.38 1.27
N GLY A 527 -7.44 21.67 1.59
CA GLY A 527 -7.87 20.52 0.81
C GLY A 527 -7.10 19.25 1.12
N GLY A 528 -6.14 19.25 2.05
CA GLY A 528 -5.49 18.05 2.60
C GLY A 528 -4.07 17.77 2.11
N PHE A 529 -3.59 16.56 2.38
CA PHE A 529 -2.26 16.11 1.98
C PHE A 529 -2.23 15.70 0.51
N PHE A 530 -1.32 16.31 -0.26
CA PHE A 530 -1.05 15.97 -1.66
C PHE A 530 0.42 15.57 -1.84
N ALA A 531 0.67 14.39 -2.40
CA ALA A 531 2.02 13.88 -2.65
C ALA A 531 2.95 14.86 -3.42
N PRO A 532 2.50 15.55 -4.49
CA PRO A 532 3.34 16.53 -5.18
C PRO A 532 3.71 17.73 -4.31
N MET A 533 2.80 18.17 -3.44
CA MET A 533 3.06 19.28 -2.51
C MET A 533 4.11 18.87 -1.48
N PHE A 534 3.97 17.69 -0.89
CA PHE A 534 4.93 17.11 0.04
C PHE A 534 6.33 16.94 -0.58
N LYS A 535 6.41 16.38 -1.79
CA LYS A 535 7.67 16.20 -2.52
C LYS A 535 8.36 17.54 -2.85
N ASN A 536 7.61 18.64 -2.96
CA ASN A 536 8.19 19.96 -3.22
C ASN A 536 8.44 20.81 -1.95
N LEU A 537 8.20 20.28 -0.74
CA LEU A 537 8.47 21.00 0.51
C LEU A 537 9.95 21.38 0.65
N GLY A 538 10.20 22.68 0.88
CA GLY A 538 11.55 23.24 1.11
C GLY A 538 12.45 23.32 -0.13
N VAL A 539 11.94 23.03 -1.33
CA VAL A 539 12.72 23.20 -2.57
C VAL A 539 12.78 24.69 -2.93
N SER A 540 13.98 25.27 -2.99
CA SER A 540 14.16 26.66 -3.43
C SER A 540 14.07 26.77 -4.95
N ALA A 541 13.43 27.82 -5.47
CA ALA A 541 13.27 28.06 -6.91
C ALA A 541 14.60 28.27 -7.66
N ASP A 542 15.66 28.62 -6.94
CA ASP A 542 16.99 28.87 -7.51
C ASP A 542 17.77 27.55 -7.77
N ALA A 543 17.24 26.40 -7.34
CA ALA A 543 17.86 25.09 -7.52
C ALA A 543 17.46 24.39 -8.86
N LYS A 544 17.10 25.15 -9.90
CA LYS A 544 16.92 24.61 -11.25
C LYS A 544 18.28 24.40 -11.93
N GLY A 545 19.03 23.40 -11.47
CA GLY A 545 20.09 22.77 -12.25
C GLY A 545 19.50 21.77 -13.23
N GLU A 546 19.95 21.81 -14.49
CA GLU A 546 19.61 20.83 -15.52
C GLU A 546 20.02 19.40 -15.09
N HIS A 547 19.06 18.47 -15.19
CA HIS A 547 19.21 17.01 -15.09
C HIS A 547 19.50 16.41 -13.70
N GLY A 548 18.53 15.60 -13.22
CA GLY A 548 18.76 14.53 -12.25
C GLY A 548 18.37 14.87 -10.81
N GLN A 549 17.46 14.06 -10.25
CA GLN A 549 17.07 13.95 -8.84
C GLN A 549 17.88 14.81 -7.86
N THR A 550 17.44 16.05 -7.62
CA THR A 550 18.04 16.92 -6.61
C THR A 550 17.70 16.33 -5.24
N GLN A 551 18.71 15.84 -4.51
CA GLN A 551 18.49 15.40 -3.14
C GLN A 551 17.88 16.55 -2.32
N PRO A 552 16.85 16.28 -1.50
CA PRO A 552 16.22 17.30 -0.70
C PRO A 552 17.22 17.95 0.27
N SER A 553 17.10 19.27 0.45
CA SER A 553 17.94 20.00 1.40
C SER A 553 17.67 19.52 2.85
N ALA A 554 18.61 19.75 3.77
CA ALA A 554 18.40 19.42 5.19
C ALA A 554 17.15 20.10 5.78
N GLU A 555 16.82 21.31 5.31
CA GLU A 555 15.60 22.03 5.71
C GLU A 555 14.33 21.38 5.13
N SER A 556 14.35 20.97 3.86
CA SER A 556 13.27 20.17 3.26
C SER A 556 13.01 18.89 4.06
N MET A 557 14.08 18.18 4.42
CA MET A 557 13.97 16.94 5.20
C MET A 557 13.40 17.19 6.59
N ARG A 558 13.83 18.26 7.27
CA ARG A 558 13.26 18.67 8.55
C ARG A 558 11.76 18.96 8.45
N LEU A 559 11.32 19.70 7.43
CA LEU A 559 9.89 20.01 7.24
C LEU A 559 9.07 18.75 6.96
N ARG A 560 9.57 17.86 6.09
CA ARG A 560 8.91 16.58 5.82
C ARG A 560 8.82 15.69 7.05
N SER A 561 9.88 15.65 7.86
CA SER A 561 9.90 14.94 9.14
C SER A 561 8.81 15.45 10.09
N LEU A 562 8.60 16.77 10.19
CA LEU A 562 7.53 17.33 11.01
C LEU A 562 6.13 16.92 10.54
N VAL A 563 5.89 16.83 9.22
CA VAL A 563 4.61 16.32 8.68
C VAL A 563 4.40 14.86 9.10
N GLY A 564 5.44 14.03 9.01
CA GLY A 564 5.40 12.64 9.48
C GLY A 564 5.14 12.53 10.98
N ARG A 565 5.84 13.32 11.81
CA ARG A 565 5.65 13.38 13.27
C ARG A 565 4.23 13.77 13.65
N ALA A 566 3.67 14.81 13.01
CA ALA A 566 2.29 15.24 13.26
C ALA A 566 1.30 14.09 13.00
N TYR A 567 1.44 13.43 11.84
CA TYR A 567 0.57 12.33 11.44
C TYR A 567 0.61 11.16 12.43
N VAL A 568 1.80 10.70 12.85
CA VAL A 568 1.91 9.56 13.77
C VAL A 568 1.43 9.89 15.18
N MET A 569 1.61 11.14 15.65
CA MET A 569 1.06 11.58 16.94
C MET A 569 -0.47 11.65 16.91
N ASP A 570 -1.06 12.14 15.81
CA ASP A 570 -2.51 12.13 15.62
C ASP A 570 -3.08 10.72 15.72
N LEU A 571 -2.46 9.75 15.03
CA LEU A 571 -2.88 8.34 15.09
C LEU A 571 -2.70 7.73 16.48
N ALA A 572 -1.58 8.02 17.16
CA ALA A 572 -1.31 7.51 18.51
C ALA A 572 -2.35 8.00 19.52
N VAL A 573 -2.66 9.29 19.51
CA VAL A 573 -3.70 9.86 20.40
C VAL A 573 -5.06 9.27 20.08
N LEU A 574 -5.44 9.17 18.80
CA LEU A 574 -6.73 8.60 18.41
C LEU A 574 -6.87 7.13 18.85
N ALA A 575 -5.86 6.30 18.62
CA ALA A 575 -5.94 4.88 18.95
C ALA A 575 -6.02 4.62 20.46
N ASP A 576 -5.27 5.38 21.28
CA ASP A 576 -5.17 5.13 22.72
C ASP A 576 -6.29 5.81 23.53
N VAL A 577 -6.83 6.93 23.05
CA VAL A 577 -7.91 7.65 23.75
C VAL A 577 -9.28 7.09 23.42
N SER A 578 -9.51 6.71 22.16
CA SER A 578 -10.86 6.45 21.66
C SER A 578 -11.34 5.03 21.95
N ASP A 579 -12.59 4.90 22.38
CA ASP A 579 -13.27 3.60 22.47
C ASP A 579 -13.70 3.12 21.08
N VAL A 580 -14.12 4.08 20.25
CA VAL A 580 -14.56 3.87 18.87
C VAL A 580 -13.89 4.89 17.97
N VAL A 581 -13.42 4.47 16.80
CA VAL A 581 -12.86 5.32 15.76
C VAL A 581 -13.75 5.29 14.52
N VAL A 582 -14.18 6.47 14.08
CA VAL A 582 -14.93 6.68 12.83
C VAL A 582 -13.99 7.22 11.77
N CYS A 583 -13.84 6.51 10.65
CA CYS A 583 -12.91 6.89 9.60
C CYS A 583 -13.28 6.30 8.23
N THR A 584 -12.47 6.58 7.21
CA THR A 584 -12.65 6.08 5.84
C THR A 584 -11.60 5.06 5.46
N VAL A 585 -12.02 3.84 5.09
CA VAL A 585 -11.09 2.73 4.83
C VAL A 585 -10.15 2.97 3.63
N SER A 586 -10.56 3.80 2.66
CA SER A 586 -9.68 4.31 1.59
C SER A 586 -8.38 4.88 2.14
N ALA A 587 -8.43 5.59 3.26
CA ALA A 587 -7.24 6.11 3.91
C ALA A 587 -6.49 5.00 4.65
N THR A 588 -5.20 4.80 4.34
CA THR A 588 -4.36 3.85 5.10
C THR A 588 -4.29 4.20 6.58
N GLY A 589 -4.42 5.48 6.96
CA GLY A 589 -4.52 5.91 8.36
C GLY A 589 -5.68 5.25 9.12
N CYS A 590 -6.84 5.15 8.48
CA CYS A 590 -8.00 4.44 9.04
C CYS A 590 -7.70 2.96 9.24
N ARG A 591 -7.02 2.32 8.27
CA ARG A 591 -6.59 0.92 8.36
C ARG A 591 -5.54 0.69 9.45
N LEU A 592 -4.62 1.64 9.64
CA LEU A 592 -3.63 1.60 10.72
C LEU A 592 -4.31 1.71 12.09
N LEU A 593 -5.28 2.62 12.26
CA LEU A 593 -6.03 2.78 13.51
C LEU A 593 -6.68 1.46 13.97
N ALA A 594 -7.26 0.69 13.04
CA ALA A 594 -7.78 -0.63 13.38
C ALA A 594 -6.70 -1.53 14.00
N VAL A 595 -5.50 -1.60 13.40
CA VAL A 595 -4.36 -2.39 13.92
C VAL A 595 -3.90 -1.87 15.29
N MET A 596 -3.86 -0.55 15.47
CA MET A 596 -3.44 0.11 16.71
C MET A 596 -4.43 -0.14 17.86
N MET A 597 -5.73 -0.23 17.56
CA MET A 597 -6.76 -0.58 18.55
C MET A 597 -6.78 -2.08 18.90
N GLY A 598 -6.27 -2.94 18.01
CA GLY A 598 -6.26 -4.40 18.20
C GLY A 598 -7.50 -5.09 17.63
N TRP A 599 -7.40 -6.40 17.36
CA TRP A 599 -8.43 -7.14 16.62
C TRP A 599 -9.75 -7.21 17.39
N GLU A 600 -9.65 -7.49 18.69
CA GLU A 600 -10.79 -7.65 19.59
C GLU A 600 -11.59 -6.35 19.69
N ASN A 601 -10.93 -5.21 19.90
CA ASN A 601 -11.60 -3.93 20.05
C ASN A 601 -12.05 -3.37 18.69
N ALA A 602 -11.20 -3.40 17.68
CA ALA A 602 -11.50 -2.81 16.37
C ALA A 602 -12.57 -3.59 15.61
N ILE A 603 -12.41 -4.92 15.51
CA ILE A 603 -13.20 -5.76 14.61
C ILE A 603 -14.29 -6.51 15.37
N GLU A 604 -13.97 -7.25 16.44
CA GLU A 604 -14.95 -8.10 17.13
C GLU A 604 -15.97 -7.30 17.93
N GLN A 605 -15.54 -6.21 18.58
CA GLN A 605 -16.42 -5.28 19.32
C GLN A 605 -16.97 -4.14 18.46
N GLY A 606 -16.53 -4.02 17.20
CA GLY A 606 -16.96 -2.94 16.30
C GLY A 606 -16.45 -1.55 16.68
N GLY A 607 -15.32 -1.45 17.38
CA GLY A 607 -14.68 -0.18 17.73
C GLY A 607 -14.05 0.54 16.54
N TRP A 608 -13.87 -0.12 15.40
CA TRP A 608 -13.45 0.52 14.15
C TRP A 608 -14.64 0.61 13.19
N VAL A 609 -15.08 1.84 12.92
CA VAL A 609 -16.29 2.14 12.13
C VAL A 609 -15.90 2.85 10.84
N ASN A 610 -16.16 2.17 9.72
CA ASN A 610 -15.93 2.70 8.39
C ASN A 610 -17.18 3.43 7.87
N VAL A 611 -17.02 4.68 7.42
CA VAL A 611 -18.09 5.47 6.76
C VAL A 611 -17.91 5.54 5.24
N ASP A 612 -16.89 4.89 4.69
CA ASP A 612 -16.63 4.78 3.26
C ASP A 612 -17.19 3.46 2.74
N GLY A 613 -18.49 3.43 2.42
CA GLY A 613 -19.17 2.24 1.89
C GLY A 613 -19.18 1.01 2.82
N ARG A 614 -19.47 -0.16 2.24
CA ARG A 614 -19.55 -1.45 2.97
C ARG A 614 -18.24 -2.25 2.94
N TYR A 615 -17.13 -1.57 2.73
CA TYR A 615 -15.82 -2.20 2.63
C TYR A 615 -15.30 -2.61 4.00
N ARG A 616 -14.69 -3.80 4.06
CA ARG A 616 -14.04 -4.32 5.27
C ARG A 616 -12.59 -3.86 5.38
N TRP A 617 -12.01 -4.07 6.56
CA TRP A 617 -10.60 -3.78 6.79
C TRP A 617 -9.70 -4.58 5.83
N THR A 618 -8.68 -3.93 5.29
CA THR A 618 -7.61 -4.58 4.53
C THR A 618 -6.28 -3.95 4.94
N ALA A 619 -5.18 -4.65 4.69
CA ALA A 619 -3.86 -4.13 5.01
C ALA A 619 -3.46 -2.97 4.08
N VAL A 620 -3.16 -3.31 2.82
CA VAL A 620 -2.63 -2.37 1.82
C VAL A 620 -3.25 -2.69 0.47
N GLU A 621 -3.53 -1.64 -0.31
CA GLU A 621 -3.79 -1.80 -1.74
C GLU A 621 -2.45 -2.03 -2.44
N VAL A 622 -2.26 -3.26 -2.90
CA VAL A 622 -1.08 -3.67 -3.67
C VAL A 622 -1.25 -3.26 -5.11
#